data_AF-A0A137NXD0-F1
#
_entry.id   AF-A0A137NXD0-F1
#
_cell.length_a   1.000
_cell.length_b   1.000
_cell.length_c   1.000
_cell.angle_alpha   90.00
_cell.angle_beta   90.00
_cell.angle_gamma   90.00
#
_symmetry.space_group_name_H-M   'P 1'
#
loop_
_entity.id
_entity.type
_entity.pdbx_description
1 polymer ?
#
loop_
_entity_poly.entity_id
_entity_poly.type
_entity_poly.pdbx_seq_one_letter_code
_entity_poly.pdbx_strand_id
1 'polypeptide(L)' 'MAPMPCDRCRQKRIRCDRDLKQCSHCEKHGEKCTYKYVLKKRGPKTKVDKDLLKIENILNLVQN' A
#
# COMPACT_ATOMS: atom_id res chain seq x y z
N MET A 1 4.09 13.89 -10.74
CA MET A 1 4.60 13.51 -9.40
C MET A 1 3.55 12.67 -8.69
N ALA A 2 3.96 11.58 -8.03
CA ALA A 2 3.09 10.69 -7.28
C ALA A 2 2.57 11.36 -5.99
N PRO A 3 1.36 11.03 -5.51
CA PRO A 3 0.78 11.65 -4.33
C PRO A 3 1.46 11.22 -3.01
N MET A 4 2.15 10.09 -3.01
CA MET A 4 2.81 9.51 -1.84
C MET A 4 4.22 9.01 -2.18
N PRO A 5 5.11 8.82 -1.19
CA PRO A 5 6.37 8.12 -1.39
C PRO A 5 6.13 6.71 -1.95
N CYS A 6 7.07 6.22 -2.76
CA CYS A 6 7.04 4.83 -3.21
C CYS A 6 7.17 3.86 -2.03
N ASP A 7 6.79 2.60 -2.25
CA ASP A 7 6.76 1.57 -1.21
C ASP A 7 8.11 1.41 -0.50
N ARG A 8 9.22 1.43 -1.27
CA ARG A 8 10.60 1.31 -0.74
C ARG A 8 10.99 2.52 0.12
N CYS A 9 10.81 3.74 -0.39
CA CYS A 9 11.16 4.94 0.36
C CYS A 9 10.29 5.09 1.62
N ARG A 10 9.02 4.69 1.54
CA ARG A 10 8.11 4.64 2.68
C ARG A 10 8.54 3.63 3.73
N GLN A 11 8.93 2.42 3.32
CA GLN A 11 9.43 1.38 4.23
C GLN A 11 10.75 1.80 4.90
N LYS A 12 11.67 2.39 4.14
CA LYS A 12 12.96 2.88 4.64
C LYS A 12 12.88 4.20 5.40
N ARG A 13 11.71 4.86 5.40
CA ARG A 13 11.45 6.16 6.05
C ARG A 13 12.42 7.26 5.58
N ILE A 14 12.69 7.29 4.28
CA ILE A 14 13.56 8.26 3.62
C ILE A 14 12.76 9.17 2.68
N ARG A 15 13.35 10.31 2.29
CA ARG A 15 12.73 11.25 1.35
C ARG A 15 12.60 10.63 -0.04
N CYS A 16 11.41 10.75 -0.62
CA CYS A 16 11.10 10.32 -1.98
C CYS A 16 10.82 11.55 -2.85
N ASP A 17 11.42 11.61 -4.02
CA ASP A 17 11.18 12.57 -5.10
C ASP A 17 9.85 12.32 -5.83
N ARG A 18 9.25 11.13 -5.65
CA ARG A 18 7.88 10.79 -6.08
C ARG A 18 7.71 10.83 -7.60
N ASP A 19 8.72 10.38 -8.35
CA ASP A 19 8.55 10.17 -9.79
C ASP A 19 7.69 8.94 -10.10
N LEU A 20 6.80 9.08 -11.08
CA LEU A 20 5.78 8.06 -11.41
C LEU A 20 6.39 6.79 -12.01
N LYS A 21 7.51 6.91 -12.72
CA LYS A 21 8.21 5.78 -13.33
C LYS A 21 9.20 5.16 -12.33
N GLN A 22 10.22 5.92 -11.97
CA GLN A 22 11.30 5.48 -11.10
C GLN A 22 11.76 6.69 -10.29
N CYS A 23 11.85 6.55 -8.97
CA CYS A 23 12.33 7.62 -8.11
C CYS A 23 13.87 7.55 -8.04
N SER A 24 14.53 8.69 -7.87
CA SER A 24 16.00 8.84 -7.88
C SER A 24 16.69 7.88 -6.90
N HIS A 25 16.06 7.60 -5.76
CA HIS A 25 16.61 6.67 -4.79
C HIS A 25 16.46 5.21 -5.24
N CYS A 26 15.33 4.82 -5.83
CA CYS A 26 15.17 3.48 -6.39
C CYS A 26 16.08 3.26 -7.60
N GLU A 27 16.25 4.28 -8.45
CA GLU A 27 17.16 4.24 -9.60
C GLU A 27 18.61 3.99 -9.18
N LYS A 28 19.13 4.78 -8.22
CA LYS A 28 20.50 4.63 -7.70
C LYS A 28 20.78 3.26 -7.09
N HIS A 29 19.77 2.61 -6.55
CA HIS A 29 19.91 1.29 -5.94
C HIS A 29 19.56 0.13 -6.88
N GLY A 30 19.14 0.40 -8.13
CA GLY A 30 18.74 -0.64 -9.09
C GLY A 30 17.47 -1.39 -8.68
N GLU A 31 16.62 -0.76 -7.87
CA GLU A 31 15.49 -1.41 -7.20
C GLU A 31 14.16 -1.01 -7.83
N LYS A 32 13.17 -1.89 -7.73
CA LYS A 32 11.85 -1.63 -8.32
C LYS A 32 11.11 -0.57 -7.50
N CYS A 33 10.79 0.57 -8.13
CA CYS A 33 9.86 1.54 -7.55
C CYS A 33 8.43 1.07 -7.78
N THR A 34 7.68 0.88 -6.69
CA THR A 34 6.26 0.54 -6.72
C THR A 34 5.46 1.48 -5.84
N TYR A 35 4.19 1.66 -6.19
CA TYR A 35 3.22 2.47 -5.46
C TYR A 35 1.96 1.62 -5.18
N LYS A 36 2.16 0.42 -4.62
CA LYS A 36 1.07 -0.53 -4.37
C LYS A 36 0.46 -0.36 -2.98
N TYR A 37 1.12 0.36 -2.09
CA TYR A 37 0.62 0.52 -0.73
C TYR A 37 -0.70 1.31 -0.69
N VAL A 38 -1.73 0.68 -0.15
CA VAL A 38 -3.03 1.31 0.10
C VAL A 38 -3.06 1.87 1.53
N LEU A 39 -3.35 3.15 1.67
CA LEU A 39 -3.53 3.80 2.97
C LEU A 39 -4.75 3.21 3.68
N LYS A 40 -4.51 2.56 4.81
CA LYS A 40 -5.59 2.13 5.71
C LYS A 40 -6.19 3.34 6.42
N LYS A 41 -7.52 3.34 6.60
CA LYS A 41 -8.21 4.34 7.44
C LYS A 41 -7.60 4.34 8.84
N ARG A 42 -7.46 5.55 9.41
CA ARG A 42 -6.99 5.73 10.79
C ARG A 42 -8.09 5.29 11.78
N GLY A 43 -7.68 4.87 12.97
CA GLY A 43 -8.60 4.45 14.03
C GLY A 43 -9.04 2.98 13.95
N PRO A 44 -9.77 2.49 14.98
CA PRO A 44 -10.29 1.14 14.99
C PRO A 44 -11.34 0.94 13.91
N LYS A 45 -11.39 -0.27 13.33
CA LYS A 45 -12.45 -0.65 12.38
C LYS A 45 -13.83 -0.56 13.04
N THR A 46 -14.80 -0.05 12.31
CA THR A 46 -16.20 0.00 12.78
C THR A 46 -16.80 -1.41 12.87
N LYS A 47 -17.97 -1.56 13.51
CA LYS A 47 -18.68 -2.85 13.54
C LYS A 47 -19.00 -3.33 12.11
N VAL A 48 -19.49 -2.43 11.26
CA VAL A 48 -19.80 -2.72 9.84
C VAL A 48 -18.57 -3.21 9.09
N ASP A 49 -17.42 -2.56 9.25
CA ASP A 49 -16.16 -2.99 8.62
C ASP A 49 -15.76 -4.40 9.08
N LYS A 50 -16.00 -4.75 10.34
CA LYS A 50 -15.68 -6.08 10.88
C LYS A 50 -16.61 -7.14 10.32
N ASP A 51 -17.90 -6.84 10.22
CA ASP A 51 -18.89 -7.77 9.68
C ASP A 51 -18.68 -8.01 8.18
N LEU A 52 -18.33 -6.96 7.43
CA LEU A 52 -17.97 -7.08 6.01
C LEU A 52 -16.77 -8.02 5.81
N LEU A 53 -15.71 -7.89 6.62
CA LEU A 53 -14.55 -8.79 6.55
C LEU A 53 -14.92 -10.25 6.85
N LYS A 54 -15.85 -10.48 7.78
CA LYS A 54 -16.32 -11.85 8.08
C LYS A 54 -17.06 -12.43 6.87
N ILE A 55 -17.93 -11.63 6.24
CA ILE A 55 -18.68 -12.03 5.05
C ILE A 55 -17.72 -12.35 3.89
N GLU A 56 -16.75 -11.49 3.62
CA GLU A 56 -15.71 -11.73 2.59
C GLU A 56 -14.97 -13.05 2.83
N ASN A 57 -14.58 -13.32 4.08
CA ASN A 57 -13.92 -14.58 4.43
C ASN A 57 -14.82 -15.80 4.19
N ILE A 58 -16.10 -15.71 4.54
CA ILE A 58 -17.07 -16.79 4.30
C ILE A 58 -17.24 -17.04 2.79
N LEU A 59 -17.40 -15.97 1.99
CA LEU A 59 -17.54 -16.08 0.54
C LEU A 59 -16.31 -16.75 -0.11
N ASN A 60 -15.11 -16.40 0.33
CA ASN A 60 -13.88 -17.01 -0.17
C ASN A 60 -13.77 -18.50 0.17
N LEU A 61 -14.38 -18.97 1.27
CA LEU A 61 -14.41 -20.39 1.62
C LEU A 61 -15.39 -21.19 0.76
N VAL A 62 -16.46 -20.57 0.28
CA VAL A 62 -17.49 -21.24 -0.55
C VAL A 62 -17.07 -21.33 -2.03
N GLN A 63 -16.12 -20.50 -2.46
CA GLN A 63 -15.62 -20.46 -3.84
C GLN A 63 -14.41 -21.39 -4.10
N ASN A 64 -14.04 -22.24 -3.14
CA ASN A 64 -13.00 -23.27 -3.29
C ASN A 64 -13.61 -24.67 -3.24
#